data_AF-A0A7V8YU22-F1
#
_entry.id   AF-A0A7V8YU22-F1
#
_cell.length_a   1.000
_cell.length_b   1.000
_cell.length_c   1.000
_cell.angle_alpha   90.00
_cell.angle_beta   90.00
_cell.angle_gamma   90.00
#
_symmetry.space_group_name_H-M   'P 1'
#
loop_
_entity.id
_entity.type
_entity.pdbx_description
1 polymer ?
#
loop_
_entity_poly.entity_id
_entity_poly.type
_entity_poly.pdbx_seq_one_letter_code
_entity_poly.pdbx_strand_id
1 'polypeptide(L)'
;MAVVERGTPIYAGTRIPSPIPTVLSPNPDEVPLEDILTVNFGPNHPSTHGVLRLIVDLNGEQVVGISAVIGYLHTGFEKTMEQKTWWKGVTYPARVDYVSFQYNELVFVLAIEKLLALEVPRKATWMRMALCELVRIHSHLVYLGTSALEIGAISMFWYTFRERDLVLDLFEMVTGVRMHTRYFQAGGLAEDIPMGFYAQAREFCTRMPKAIDEYEAILDD
;
A
#
# COMPACT_ATOMS: atom_id res chain seq x y z
N MET A 1 -23.05 -23.28 -24.04
CA MET A 1 -22.32 -22.61 -22.95
C MET A 1 -23.31 -22.34 -21.84
N ALA A 2 -23.18 -23.01 -20.70
CA ALA A 2 -24.08 -22.79 -19.57
C ALA A 2 -23.79 -21.41 -18.97
N VAL A 3 -24.76 -20.50 -19.07
CA VAL A 3 -24.74 -19.22 -18.37
C VAL A 3 -24.96 -19.56 -16.90
N VAL A 4 -23.89 -19.49 -16.10
CA VAL A 4 -24.00 -19.62 -14.65
C VAL A 4 -24.86 -18.45 -14.17
N GLU A 5 -26.05 -18.74 -13.64
CA GLU A 5 -26.88 -17.74 -12.98
C GLU A 5 -26.03 -17.05 -11.91
N ARG A 6 -25.84 -15.73 -12.06
CA ARG A 6 -25.09 -14.93 -11.10
C ARG A 6 -25.85 -14.98 -9.77
N GLY A 7 -25.39 -15.82 -8.85
CA GLY A 7 -25.87 -15.83 -7.48
C GLY A 7 -25.74 -14.46 -6.83
N THR A 8 -26.41 -14.30 -5.69
CA THR A 8 -26.36 -13.07 -4.88
C THR A 8 -24.89 -12.63 -4.73
N PRO A 9 -24.54 -11.37 -5.06
CA PRO A 9 -23.16 -10.90 -4.94
C PRO A 9 -22.63 -11.19 -3.54
N ILE A 10 -21.38 -11.67 -3.44
CA ILE A 10 -20.73 -12.13 -2.19
C ILE A 10 -20.83 -11.08 -1.06
N TYR A 11 -21.05 -9.81 -1.41
CA TYR A 11 -21.12 -8.66 -0.50
C TYR A 11 -22.50 -8.02 -0.33
N ALA A 12 -23.56 -8.63 -0.88
CA ALA A 12 -24.91 -8.09 -0.78
C ALA A 12 -25.35 -7.96 0.69
N GLY A 13 -25.71 -6.74 1.12
CA GLY A 13 -26.12 -6.44 2.50
C GLY A 13 -24.96 -6.17 3.47
N THR A 14 -23.71 -6.23 3.02
CA THR A 14 -22.56 -5.79 3.83
C THR A 14 -22.30 -4.29 3.64
N ARG A 15 -21.57 -3.67 4.59
CA ARG A 15 -21.09 -2.28 4.45
C ARG A 15 -19.95 -2.15 3.42
N ILE A 16 -19.50 -3.27 2.85
CA ILE A 16 -18.46 -3.29 1.83
C ILE A 16 -19.12 -2.81 0.52
N PRO A 17 -18.65 -1.71 -0.08
CA PRO A 17 -19.21 -1.23 -1.33
C PRO A 17 -19.15 -2.34 -2.38
N SER A 18 -20.22 -2.49 -3.15
CA SER A 18 -20.23 -3.40 -4.30
C SER A 18 -18.99 -3.13 -5.17
N PRO A 19 -18.33 -4.16 -5.72
CA PRO A 19 -17.16 -3.95 -6.56
C PRO A 19 -17.50 -2.94 -7.66
N ILE A 20 -16.78 -1.82 -7.70
CA ILE A 20 -16.87 -0.89 -8.83
C ILE A 20 -16.46 -1.71 -10.06
N PRO A 21 -17.25 -1.69 -11.14
CA PRO A 21 -16.91 -2.48 -12.31
C PRO A 21 -15.53 -2.05 -12.82
N THR A 22 -14.62 -3.01 -12.92
CA THR A 22 -13.26 -2.81 -13.44
C THR A 22 -13.26 -2.46 -14.94
N VAL A 23 -14.42 -2.56 -15.57
CA VAL A 23 -14.68 -2.24 -16.97
C VAL A 23 -15.78 -1.19 -17.02
N LEU A 24 -15.42 -0.01 -17.50
CA LEU A 24 -16.34 1.05 -17.88
C LEU A 24 -16.41 1.04 -19.41
N SER A 25 -17.54 0.62 -19.95
CA SER A 25 -17.77 0.59 -21.40
C SER A 25 -18.36 1.92 -21.86
N PRO A 26 -17.97 2.42 -23.04
CA PRO A 26 -18.56 3.63 -23.60
C PRO A 26 -20.05 3.46 -23.87
N ASN A 27 -20.83 4.52 -23.64
CA ASN A 27 -22.26 4.54 -23.95
C ASN A 27 -22.46 4.76 -25.47
N PRO A 28 -23.02 3.78 -26.22
CA PRO A 28 -23.19 3.89 -27.67
C PRO A 28 -24.13 5.03 -28.10
N ASP A 29 -25.02 5.48 -27.22
CA ASP A 29 -25.96 6.55 -27.49
C ASP A 29 -25.31 7.95 -27.43
N GLU A 30 -24.16 8.07 -26.77
CA GLU A 30 -23.45 9.35 -26.56
C GLU A 30 -22.29 9.55 -27.54
N VAL A 31 -21.61 8.47 -27.94
CA VAL A 31 -20.45 8.52 -28.81
C VAL A 31 -20.53 7.43 -29.88
N PRO A 32 -20.50 7.77 -31.19
CA PRO A 32 -20.42 6.78 -32.26
C PRO A 32 -19.19 5.90 -32.08
N LEU A 33 -19.38 4.57 -32.16
CA LEU A 33 -18.30 3.59 -31.97
C LEU A 33 -17.18 3.73 -33.02
N GLU A 34 -17.46 4.33 -34.17
CA GLU A 34 -16.54 4.53 -35.29
C GLU A 34 -15.42 5.54 -34.96
N ASP A 35 -15.70 6.47 -34.04
CA ASP A 35 -14.78 7.56 -33.66
C ASP A 35 -13.93 7.20 -32.42
N ILE A 36 -14.10 6.00 -31.87
CA ILE A 36 -13.42 5.56 -30.65
C ILE A 36 -12.07 4.93 -31.00
N LEU A 37 -11.01 5.51 -30.46
CA LEU A 37 -9.66 4.95 -30.50
C LEU A 37 -9.39 4.16 -29.20
N THR A 38 -9.19 2.85 -29.31
CA THR A 38 -8.74 2.03 -28.19
C THR A 38 -7.21 2.05 -28.09
N VAL A 39 -6.69 2.57 -26.98
CA VAL A 39 -5.26 2.61 -26.65
C VAL A 39 -4.96 1.64 -25.52
N ASN A 40 -3.91 0.84 -25.68
CA ASN A 40 -3.48 -0.14 -24.68
C ASN A 40 -2.22 0.37 -23.95
N PHE A 41 -2.40 0.85 -22.73
CA PHE A 41 -1.31 1.12 -21.82
C PHE A 41 -0.84 -0.19 -21.20
N GLY A 42 0.28 -0.69 -21.71
CA GLY A 42 0.86 -1.96 -21.27
C GLY A 42 1.57 -1.87 -19.91
N PRO A 43 1.87 -3.03 -19.29
CA PRO A 43 2.46 -3.12 -17.95
C PRO A 43 3.93 -2.64 -17.86
N ASN A 44 4.55 -2.31 -18.99
CA ASN A 44 5.92 -1.80 -19.05
C ASN A 44 5.99 -0.27 -19.04
N HIS A 45 4.84 0.41 -19.06
CA HIS A 45 4.81 1.86 -19.12
C HIS A 45 5.24 2.48 -17.78
N PRO A 46 6.13 3.47 -17.74
CA PRO A 46 6.62 4.04 -16.47
C PRO A 46 5.50 4.54 -15.54
N SER A 47 4.47 5.19 -16.10
CA SER A 47 3.34 5.75 -15.34
C SER A 47 2.35 4.73 -14.77
N THR A 48 2.57 3.42 -14.96
CA THR A 48 1.71 2.39 -14.32
C THR A 48 2.18 2.01 -12.93
N HIS A 49 3.30 2.58 -12.44
CA HIS A 49 3.89 2.36 -11.11
C HIS A 49 3.89 0.88 -10.66
N GLY A 50 4.26 0.01 -11.59
CA GLY A 50 4.15 -1.44 -11.44
C GLY A 50 3.42 -2.06 -12.62
N VAL A 51 2.85 -3.23 -12.39
CA VAL A 51 2.25 -4.08 -13.44
C VAL A 51 0.74 -3.88 -13.52
N LEU A 52 0.34 -2.74 -14.08
CA LEU A 52 -1.05 -2.44 -14.40
C LEU A 52 -1.19 -2.29 -15.91
N ARG A 53 -2.24 -2.90 -16.48
CA ARG A 53 -2.59 -2.69 -17.89
C ARG A 53 -3.93 -1.99 -17.97
N LEU A 54 -3.98 -0.87 -18.69
CA LEU A 54 -5.20 -0.11 -18.93
C LEU A 54 -5.53 -0.15 -20.41
N ILE A 55 -6.72 -0.63 -20.75
CA ILE A 55 -7.29 -0.51 -22.09
C ILE A 55 -8.23 0.68 -22.02
N VAL A 56 -7.85 1.76 -22.69
CA VAL A 56 -8.54 3.06 -22.62
C VAL A 56 -9.19 3.32 -23.97
N ASP A 57 -10.49 3.59 -23.95
CA ASP A 57 -11.25 4.00 -25.12
C ASP A 57 -11.34 5.53 -25.11
N LEU A 58 -10.82 6.14 -26.18
CA LEU A 58 -10.69 7.59 -26.32
C LEU A 58 -11.57 8.12 -27.44
N ASN A 59 -12.26 9.23 -27.20
CA ASN A 59 -12.83 10.09 -28.24
C ASN A 59 -12.04 11.41 -28.24
N GLY A 60 -11.07 11.53 -29.15
CA GLY A 60 -10.09 12.61 -29.10
C GLY A 60 -9.26 12.57 -27.80
N GLU A 61 -9.39 13.60 -26.97
CA GLU A 61 -8.72 13.71 -25.65
C GLU A 61 -9.60 13.23 -24.48
N GLN A 62 -10.87 12.89 -24.73
CA GLN A 62 -11.79 12.46 -23.68
C GLN A 62 -11.76 10.94 -23.50
N VAL A 63 -11.66 10.50 -22.25
CA VAL A 63 -11.78 9.08 -21.87
C VAL A 63 -13.26 8.71 -21.80
N VAL A 64 -13.71 7.87 -22.73
CA VAL A 64 -15.11 7.41 -22.82
C VAL A 64 -15.32 6.01 -22.23
N GLY A 65 -14.24 5.23 -22.12
CA GLY A 65 -14.25 3.91 -21.52
C GLY A 65 -12.87 3.55 -20.97
N ILE A 66 -12.84 2.71 -19.94
CA ILE A 66 -11.60 2.21 -19.37
C ILE A 66 -11.80 0.80 -18.80
N SER A 67 -10.88 -0.10 -19.14
CA SER A 67 -10.82 -1.46 -18.60
C SER A 67 -9.46 -1.68 -17.96
N ALA A 68 -9.45 -1.87 -16.65
CA ALA A 68 -8.23 -2.15 -15.89
C ALA A 68 -7.99 -3.66 -15.78
N VAL A 69 -6.94 -4.15 -16.46
CA VAL A 69 -6.52 -5.54 -16.36
C VAL A 69 -5.49 -5.67 -15.24
N ILE A 70 -5.94 -6.21 -14.11
CA ILE A 70 -5.13 -6.48 -12.92
C ILE A 70 -4.77 -7.97 -12.82
N GLY A 71 -3.87 -8.32 -11.90
CA GLY A 71 -3.53 -9.71 -11.58
C GLY A 71 -2.16 -10.17 -12.08
N TYR A 72 -1.39 -9.32 -12.77
CA TYR A 72 -0.01 -9.64 -13.15
C TYR A 72 0.91 -9.90 -11.95
N LEU A 73 0.61 -9.31 -10.79
CA LEU A 73 1.31 -9.54 -9.51
C LEU A 73 0.58 -10.56 -8.61
N HIS A 74 -0.43 -11.28 -9.10
CA HIS A 74 -1.15 -12.25 -8.29
C HIS A 74 -0.28 -13.48 -8.01
N THR A 75 0.18 -13.63 -6.77
CA THR A 75 1.04 -14.73 -6.32
C THR A 75 0.31 -15.79 -5.50
N GLY A 76 -1.01 -15.63 -5.27
CA GLY A 76 -1.80 -16.59 -4.49
C GLY A 76 -1.43 -16.63 -3.00
N PHE A 77 -1.20 -15.47 -2.38
CA PHE A 77 -0.81 -15.38 -0.96
C PHE A 77 -1.80 -16.09 -0.03
N GLU A 78 -3.10 -15.86 -0.20
CA GLU A 78 -4.15 -16.50 0.61
C GLU A 78 -4.06 -18.02 0.55
N LYS A 79 -3.92 -18.58 -0.66
CA LYS A 79 -3.80 -20.02 -0.85
C LYS A 79 -2.57 -20.62 -0.19
N THR A 80 -1.48 -19.87 -0.20
CA THR A 80 -0.22 -20.28 0.45
C THR A 80 -0.33 -20.20 1.98
N MET A 81 -1.08 -19.22 2.49
CA MET A 81 -1.33 -19.06 3.92
C MET A 81 -2.21 -20.18 4.48
N GLU A 82 -3.17 -20.72 3.71
CA GLU A 82 -3.98 -21.90 4.12
C GLU A 82 -3.12 -23.12 4.47
N GLN A 83 -2.00 -23.31 3.77
CA GLN A 83 -1.11 -24.46 3.96
C GLN A 83 -0.10 -24.26 5.10
N LYS A 84 -0.04 -23.06 5.69
CA LYS A 84 0.97 -22.67 6.67
C LYS A 84 0.31 -22.38 8.01
N THR A 85 1.04 -22.67 9.08
CA THR A 85 0.63 -22.22 10.41
C THR A 85 0.72 -20.71 10.49
N TRP A 86 -0.13 -20.08 11.31
CA TRP A 86 -0.20 -18.63 11.47
C TRP A 86 1.17 -18.00 11.79
N TRP A 87 2.01 -18.68 12.58
CA TRP A 87 3.38 -18.25 12.90
C TRP A 87 4.31 -18.20 11.67
N LYS A 88 4.16 -19.12 10.70
CA LYS A 88 4.85 -19.04 9.39
C LYS A 88 4.18 -18.01 8.48
N GLY A 89 2.87 -17.88 8.61
CA GLY A 89 1.99 -17.02 7.81
C GLY A 89 2.24 -15.52 8.00
N VAL A 90 2.72 -15.09 9.16
CA VAL A 90 2.93 -13.66 9.51
C VAL A 90 3.84 -12.90 8.54
N THR A 91 4.68 -13.59 7.76
CA THR A 91 5.55 -12.96 6.76
C THR A 91 4.83 -12.55 5.47
N TYR A 92 3.63 -13.07 5.21
CA TYR A 92 2.87 -12.78 3.99
C TYR A 92 2.14 -11.44 4.02
N PRO A 93 1.43 -11.06 5.11
CA PRO A 93 0.78 -9.75 5.21
C PRO A 93 1.71 -8.57 4.89
N ALA A 94 2.95 -8.61 5.38
CA ALA A 94 3.98 -7.60 5.10
C ALA A 94 4.27 -7.39 3.60
N ARG A 95 3.96 -8.38 2.74
CA ARG A 95 4.19 -8.36 1.30
C ARG A 95 2.95 -8.04 0.48
N VAL A 96 1.76 -8.04 1.11
CA VAL A 96 0.51 -7.71 0.43
C VAL A 96 0.50 -6.23 0.05
N ASP A 97 0.84 -5.37 1.02
CA ASP A 97 1.24 -3.99 0.77
C ASP A 97 2.66 -3.81 1.31
N TYR A 98 3.59 -3.76 0.36
CA TYR A 98 5.03 -3.68 0.60
C TYR A 98 5.48 -2.31 1.09
N VAL A 99 4.65 -1.27 0.97
CA VAL A 99 4.95 0.08 1.46
C VAL A 99 4.53 0.20 2.91
N SER A 100 3.32 -0.25 3.26
CA SER A 100 2.80 -0.21 4.63
C SER A 100 2.95 -1.55 5.38
N PHE A 101 4.11 -2.19 5.24
CA PHE A 101 4.34 -3.58 5.68
C PHE A 101 3.99 -3.83 7.17
N GLN A 102 4.35 -2.94 8.10
CA GLN A 102 4.05 -3.15 9.53
C GLN A 102 2.56 -3.01 9.87
N TYR A 103 1.80 -2.20 9.14
CA TYR A 103 0.35 -2.11 9.34
C TYR A 103 -0.32 -3.44 9.00
N ASN A 104 0.08 -4.06 7.90
CA ASN A 104 -0.46 -5.35 7.49
C ASN A 104 -0.05 -6.47 8.46
N GLU A 105 1.19 -6.46 8.95
CA GLU A 105 1.62 -7.35 10.04
C GLU A 105 0.75 -7.16 11.29
N LEU A 106 0.49 -5.90 11.68
CA LEU A 106 -0.31 -5.58 12.85
C LEU A 106 -1.75 -6.08 12.72
N VAL A 107 -2.41 -5.84 11.58
CA VAL A 107 -3.79 -6.31 11.35
C VAL A 107 -3.88 -7.83 11.45
N PHE A 108 -2.93 -8.55 10.85
CA PHE A 108 -2.89 -10.00 10.92
C PHE A 108 -2.70 -10.51 12.35
N VAL A 109 -1.78 -9.91 13.10
CA VAL A 109 -1.50 -10.27 14.49
C VAL A 109 -2.67 -9.95 15.42
N LEU A 110 -3.29 -8.78 15.27
CA LEU A 110 -4.47 -8.38 16.05
C LEU A 110 -5.65 -9.32 15.82
N ALA A 111 -5.84 -9.81 14.59
CA ALA A 111 -6.87 -10.81 14.30
C ALA A 111 -6.62 -12.11 15.10
N ILE A 112 -5.37 -12.57 15.17
CA ILE A 112 -4.98 -13.76 15.94
C ILE A 112 -5.17 -13.51 17.44
N GLU A 113 -4.70 -12.38 17.96
CA GLU A 113 -4.81 -12.01 19.38
C GLU A 113 -6.28 -11.92 19.82
N LYS A 114 -7.15 -11.41 18.96
CA LYS A 114 -8.60 -11.36 19.18
C LYS A 114 -9.22 -12.76 19.21
N LEU A 115 -8.81 -13.66 18.30
CA LEU A 115 -9.30 -15.04 18.27
C LEU A 115 -8.86 -15.85 19.49
N LEU A 116 -7.66 -15.58 20.00
CA LEU A 116 -7.09 -16.25 21.18
C LEU A 116 -7.41 -15.56 22.51
N ALA A 117 -8.12 -14.42 22.48
CA ALA A 117 -8.41 -13.57 23.64
C ALA A 117 -7.15 -13.26 24.49
N LEU A 118 -6.05 -12.92 23.82
CA LEU A 118 -4.77 -12.61 24.47
C LEU A 118 -4.68 -11.13 24.84
N GLU A 119 -4.22 -10.86 26.06
CA GLU A 119 -3.84 -9.51 26.49
C GLU A 119 -2.35 -9.26 26.19
N VAL A 120 -2.09 -8.18 25.45
CA VAL A 120 -0.74 -7.79 25.05
C VAL A 120 -0.14 -6.84 26.11
N PRO A 121 1.16 -6.97 26.46
CA PRO A 121 1.79 -6.06 27.40
C PRO A 121 1.70 -4.59 26.93
N ARG A 122 1.41 -3.68 27.87
CA ARG A 122 1.26 -2.24 27.58
C ARG A 122 2.44 -1.66 26.79
N LYS A 123 3.67 -2.04 27.12
CA LYS A 123 4.87 -1.60 26.40
C LYS A 123 4.80 -1.96 24.91
N ALA A 124 4.44 -3.20 24.58
CA ALA A 124 4.34 -3.65 23.20
C ALA A 124 3.25 -2.87 22.43
N THR A 125 2.12 -2.52 23.06
CA THR A 125 1.08 -1.69 22.43
C THR A 125 1.60 -0.31 22.02
N TRP A 126 2.29 0.39 22.93
CA TRP A 126 2.85 1.73 22.63
C TRP A 126 3.91 1.67 21.54
N MET A 127 4.72 0.62 21.55
CA MET A 127 5.80 0.48 20.57
C MET A 127 5.27 0.08 19.19
N ARG A 128 4.25 -0.80 19.12
CA ARG A 128 3.52 -1.07 17.87
C ARG A 128 2.94 0.22 17.30
N MET A 129 2.32 1.06 18.13
CA MET A 129 1.79 2.36 17.71
C MET A 129 2.90 3.27 17.16
N ALA A 130 4.00 3.43 17.88
CA ALA A 130 5.12 4.27 17.44
C ALA A 130 5.70 3.82 16.09
N LEU A 131 5.92 2.51 15.92
CA LEU A 131 6.43 1.92 14.68
C LEU A 131 5.42 2.06 13.53
N CYS A 132 4.13 1.86 13.79
CA CYS A 132 3.07 2.10 12.81
C CYS A 132 3.02 3.56 12.35
N GLU A 133 3.15 4.53 13.25
CA GLU A 133 3.16 5.95 12.86
C GLU A 133 4.41 6.31 12.04
N LEU A 134 5.57 5.69 12.31
CA LEU A 134 6.73 5.81 11.43
C LEU A 134 6.46 5.23 10.03
N VAL A 135 5.81 4.07 9.94
CA VAL A 135 5.39 3.48 8.66
C VAL A 135 4.34 4.34 7.95
N ARG A 136 3.47 5.03 8.69
CA ARG A 136 2.53 5.99 8.10
C ARG A 136 3.29 7.10 7.36
N ILE A 137 4.26 7.71 8.02
CA ILE A 137 5.10 8.76 7.41
C ILE A 137 5.85 8.19 6.20
N HIS A 138 6.47 7.02 6.33
CA HIS A 138 7.13 6.32 5.23
C HIS A 138 6.22 6.14 4.00
N SER A 139 4.99 5.67 4.22
CA SER A 139 4.03 5.42 3.15
C SER A 139 3.59 6.71 2.45
N HIS A 140 3.33 7.77 3.22
CA HIS A 140 2.94 9.07 2.65
C HIS A 140 4.09 9.73 1.90
N LEU A 141 5.34 9.55 2.34
CA LEU A 141 6.53 10.04 1.61
C LEU A 141 6.67 9.36 0.24
N VAL A 142 6.43 8.05 0.16
CA VAL A 142 6.43 7.33 -1.12
C VAL A 142 5.33 7.86 -2.02
N TYR A 143 4.10 7.94 -1.49
CA TYR A 143 2.96 8.48 -2.23
C TYR A 143 3.28 9.87 -2.80
N LEU A 144 3.66 10.83 -1.95
CA LEU A 144 3.99 12.19 -2.35
C LEU A 144 5.11 12.23 -3.39
N GLY A 145 6.19 11.49 -3.17
CA GLY A 145 7.33 11.44 -4.10
C GLY A 145 6.94 10.90 -5.48
N THR A 146 6.18 9.80 -5.52
CA THR A 146 5.73 9.20 -6.79
C THR A 146 4.68 10.05 -7.51
N SER A 147 3.73 10.65 -6.77
CA SER A 147 2.73 11.54 -7.38
C SER A 147 3.36 12.81 -7.94
N ALA A 148 4.32 13.41 -7.23
CA ALA A 148 5.07 14.56 -7.73
C ALA A 148 5.89 14.21 -8.99
N LEU A 149 6.46 13.00 -9.04
CA LEU A 149 7.21 12.51 -10.20
C LEU A 149 6.32 12.45 -11.47
N GLU A 150 5.08 11.97 -11.36
CA GLU A 150 4.16 11.89 -12.51
C GLU A 150 3.72 13.26 -13.04
N ILE A 151 3.69 14.29 -12.18
CA ILE A 151 3.40 15.67 -12.58
C ILE A 151 4.67 16.36 -13.13
N GLY A 152 5.84 15.73 -13.00
CA GLY A 152 7.13 16.21 -13.53
C GLY A 152 8.07 16.84 -12.50
N ALA A 153 7.69 16.90 -11.22
CA ALA A 153 8.51 17.45 -10.14
C ALA A 153 9.54 16.41 -9.63
N ILE A 154 10.58 16.15 -10.42
CA ILE A 154 11.60 15.12 -10.13
C ILE A 154 12.37 15.40 -8.82
N SER A 155 12.64 16.65 -8.49
CA SER A 155 13.37 17.02 -7.27
C SER A 155 12.66 16.55 -6.00
N MET A 156 11.33 16.59 -5.99
CA MET A 156 10.50 16.15 -4.86
C MET A 156 10.70 14.67 -4.55
N PHE A 157 10.81 13.84 -5.59
CA PHE A 157 11.07 12.41 -5.42
C PHE A 157 12.36 12.16 -4.62
N TRP A 158 13.43 12.91 -4.91
CA TRP A 158 14.70 12.74 -4.21
C TRP A 158 14.64 13.22 -2.76
N TYR A 159 13.94 14.30 -2.49
CA TYR A 159 13.80 14.79 -1.12
C TYR A 159 12.94 13.84 -0.29
N THR A 160 11.75 13.44 -0.76
CA THR A 160 10.93 12.49 0.02
C THR A 160 11.64 11.16 0.28
N PHE A 161 12.45 10.67 -0.66
CA PHE A 161 13.24 9.45 -0.47
C PHE A 161 14.42 9.61 0.51
N ARG A 162 15.01 10.80 0.65
CA ARG A 162 16.04 11.10 1.66
C ARG A 162 15.47 10.93 3.07
N GLU A 163 14.32 11.54 3.35
CA GLU A 163 13.64 11.45 4.64
C GLU A 163 13.10 10.04 4.90
N ARG A 164 12.63 9.36 3.84
CA ARG A 164 12.21 7.96 3.89
C ARG A 164 13.35 7.02 4.29
N ASP A 165 14.57 7.28 3.83
CA ASP A 165 15.75 6.47 4.15
C ASP A 165 16.06 6.49 5.66
N LEU A 166 15.92 7.65 6.31
CA LEU A 166 16.07 7.79 7.77
C LEU A 166 15.07 6.92 8.54
N VAL A 167 13.83 6.81 8.04
CA VAL A 167 12.82 5.94 8.64
C VAL A 167 13.19 4.46 8.45
N LEU A 168 13.75 4.09 7.29
CA LEU A 168 14.22 2.73 7.04
C LEU A 168 15.42 2.36 7.94
N ASP A 169 16.30 3.31 8.24
CA ASP A 169 17.43 3.10 9.17
C ASP A 169 16.93 2.86 10.61
N LEU A 170 15.86 3.55 11.02
CA LEU A 170 15.18 3.27 12.30
C LEU A 170 14.59 1.86 12.33
N PHE A 171 14.03 1.36 11.23
CA PHE A 171 13.55 -0.01 11.16
C PHE A 171 14.69 -1.02 11.19
N GLU A 172 15.77 -0.77 10.44
CA GLU A 172 16.96 -1.61 10.47
C GLU A 172 17.55 -1.72 11.87
N MET A 173 17.60 -0.61 12.61
CA MET A 173 18.03 -0.62 14.01
C MET A 173 17.17 -1.57 14.85
N VAL A 174 15.84 -1.52 14.71
CA VAL A 174 14.91 -2.28 15.56
C VAL A 174 14.83 -3.76 15.16
N THR A 175 14.91 -4.08 13.87
CA THR A 175 14.55 -5.40 13.35
C THR A 175 15.66 -6.08 12.58
N GLY A 176 16.80 -5.40 12.37
CA GLY A 176 17.94 -5.87 11.59
C GLY A 176 17.72 -5.89 10.07
N VAL A 177 16.55 -5.46 9.59
CA VAL A 177 16.19 -5.42 8.17
C VAL A 177 15.41 -4.15 7.87
N ARG A 178 15.59 -3.59 6.66
CA ARG A 178 14.95 -2.32 6.27
C ARG A 178 13.46 -2.48 5.94
N MET A 179 13.08 -3.61 5.35
CA MET A 179 11.71 -3.91 4.92
C MET A 179 11.32 -5.34 5.32
N HIS A 180 10.03 -5.62 5.39
CA HIS A 180 9.49 -6.96 5.71
C HIS A 180 10.01 -7.49 7.04
N THR A 181 9.79 -6.71 8.08
CA THR A 181 10.47 -6.85 9.37
C THR A 181 10.06 -8.06 10.19
N ARG A 182 8.85 -8.60 10.00
CA ARG A 182 8.30 -9.70 10.80
C ARG A 182 8.42 -9.44 12.31
N TYR A 183 8.33 -8.18 12.71
CA TYR A 183 8.66 -7.76 14.07
C TYR A 183 7.46 -7.86 15.00
N PHE A 184 6.26 -7.67 14.47
CA PHE A 184 5.04 -7.92 15.21
C PHE A 184 4.75 -9.42 15.25
N GLN A 185 4.56 -9.95 16.45
CA GLN A 185 4.24 -11.35 16.71
C GLN A 185 2.98 -11.42 17.59
N ALA A 186 2.23 -12.51 17.47
CA ALA A 186 1.09 -12.75 18.37
C ALA A 186 1.56 -12.74 19.83
N GLY A 187 0.99 -11.87 20.65
CA GLY A 187 1.36 -11.66 22.05
C GLY A 187 2.31 -10.47 22.29
N GLY A 188 2.79 -9.78 21.25
CA GLY A 188 3.58 -8.55 21.41
C GLY A 188 4.57 -8.27 20.27
N LEU A 189 5.83 -8.10 20.64
CA LEU A 189 6.95 -7.87 19.70
C LEU A 189 7.85 -9.09 19.67
N ALA A 190 8.59 -9.28 18.59
CA ALA A 190 9.60 -10.34 18.49
C ALA A 190 10.72 -10.13 19.52
N GLU A 191 11.20 -8.90 19.64
CA GLU A 191 12.27 -8.50 20.55
C GLU A 191 11.95 -7.14 21.17
N ASP A 192 12.70 -6.72 22.19
CA ASP A 192 12.58 -5.37 22.74
C ASP A 192 13.31 -4.36 21.83
N ILE A 193 13.01 -3.07 21.99
CA ILE A 193 13.65 -2.01 21.21
C ILE A 193 15.08 -1.80 21.70
N PRO A 194 16.05 -1.69 20.77
CA PRO A 194 17.45 -1.46 21.11
C PRO A 194 17.67 -0.10 21.78
N MET A 195 18.76 -0.03 22.54
CA MET A 195 19.23 1.22 23.13
C MET A 195 19.62 2.21 22.03
N GLY A 196 19.18 3.47 22.15
CA GLY A 196 19.48 4.53 21.19
C GLY A 196 18.34 4.85 20.20
N PHE A 197 17.41 3.92 19.98
CA PHE A 197 16.27 4.14 19.07
C PHE A 197 15.48 5.41 19.40
N TYR A 198 15.15 5.63 20.68
CA TYR A 198 14.35 6.79 21.09
C TYR A 198 15.02 8.13 20.79
N ALA A 199 16.35 8.20 20.85
CA ALA A 199 17.08 9.42 20.54
C ALA A 199 17.03 9.72 19.04
N GLN A 200 17.29 8.71 18.21
CA GLN A 200 17.25 8.84 16.75
C GLN A 200 15.83 9.10 16.23
N ALA A 201 14.82 8.42 16.78
CA ALA A 201 13.42 8.67 16.44
C ALA A 201 13.00 10.11 16.78
N ARG A 202 13.50 10.65 17.90
CA ARG A 202 13.24 12.04 18.29
C ARG A 202 13.92 13.03 17.34
N GLU A 203 15.16 12.77 16.94
CA GLU A 203 15.88 13.59 15.97
C GLU A 203 15.15 13.62 14.62
N PHE A 204 14.66 12.47 14.15
CA PHE A 204 13.80 12.38 12.97
C PHE A 204 12.56 13.25 13.13
N CYS A 205 11.83 13.14 14.25
CA CYS A 205 10.65 13.96 14.52
C CYS A 205 10.94 15.46 14.55
N THR A 206 12.14 15.90 14.95
CA THR A 206 12.52 17.32 14.91
C THR A 206 12.92 17.80 13.52
N ARG A 207 13.41 16.89 12.66
CA ARG A 207 13.82 17.22 11.30
C ARG A 207 12.64 17.27 10.35
N MET A 208 11.67 16.36 10.50
CA MET A 208 10.56 16.18 9.57
C MET A 208 9.75 17.46 9.30
N PRO A 209 9.41 18.32 10.28
CA PRO A 209 8.68 19.57 10.00
C PRO A 209 9.39 20.48 9.01
N LYS A 210 10.71 20.64 9.13
CA LYS A 210 11.50 21.45 8.18
C LYS A 210 11.48 20.86 6.78
N ALA A 211 11.50 19.53 6.67
CA ALA A 211 11.39 18.86 5.38
C ALA A 211 10.00 19.06 4.76
N ILE A 212 8.94 19.08 5.59
CA ILE A 212 7.58 19.40 5.12
C ILE A 212 7.52 20.84 4.60
N ASP A 213 8.10 21.81 5.33
CA ASP A 213 8.18 23.20 4.86
C ASP A 213 8.90 23.30 3.48
N GLU A 214 9.97 22.51 3.26
CA GLU A 214 10.64 22.40 1.96
C GLU A 214 9.73 21.81 0.87
N TYR A 215 8.86 20.85 1.21
CA TYR A 215 7.93 20.22 0.28
C TYR A 215 6.79 21.15 -0.12
N GLU A 216 6.19 21.83 0.86
CA GLU A 216 5.13 22.81 0.66
C GLU A 216 5.64 23.97 -0.20
N ALA A 217 6.85 24.47 0.06
CA ALA A 217 7.45 25.54 -0.75
C ALA A 217 7.69 25.17 -2.23
N ILE A 218 7.64 23.89 -2.60
CA ILE A 218 7.77 23.42 -3.98
C ILE A 218 6.42 23.17 -4.64
N LEU A 219 5.37 22.85 -3.86
CA LEU A 219 4.08 22.39 -4.37
C LEU A 219 2.94 23.40 -4.21
N ASP A 220 2.97 24.22 -3.16
CA ASP A 220 1.85 25.07 -2.73
C ASP A 220 2.04 26.56 -3.11
N ASP A 221 2.67 26.85 -4.26
CA ASP A 221 2.82 28.24 -4.80
C ASP A 221 1.58 29.13 -4.59
#